data_AF-A0A2S5GQY3-F1
#
_entry.id   AF-A0A2S5GQY3-F1
#
_cell.length_a   1.000
_cell.length_b   1.000
_cell.length_c   1.000
_cell.angle_alpha   90.00
_cell.angle_beta   90.00
_cell.angle_gamma   90.00
#
_symmetry.space_group_name_H-M   'P 1'
#
loop_
_entity.id
_entity.type
_entity.pdbx_description
1 polymer ?
#
loop_
_entity_poly.entity_id
_entity_poly.type
_entity_poly.pdbx_seq_one_letter_code
_entity_poly.pdbx_strand_id
1 'polypeptide(L)' 'MGRPLWSGPRDVGEPVGRFDAGFERELIIWRPILARHVSLDAVKRGDVDLLDILKLNALMDAQQAAQAAADNKAR' A
#
# COMPACT_ATOMS: atom_id res chain seq x y z
N MET A 1 -13.86 -5.82 -22.89
CA MET A 1 -14.41 -5.46 -21.57
C MET A 1 -13.26 -5.35 -20.58
N GLY A 2 -13.21 -4.30 -19.75
CA GLY A 2 -12.17 -4.15 -18.74
C GLY A 2 -12.34 -5.19 -17.62
N ARG A 3 -11.27 -5.88 -17.27
CA ARG A 3 -11.26 -6.87 -16.19
C ARG A 3 -11.16 -6.10 -14.85
N PRO A 4 -11.96 -6.43 -13.83
CA PRO A 4 -11.95 -5.68 -12.58
C PRO A 4 -10.64 -5.90 -11.81
N LEU A 5 -10.09 -4.84 -11.22
CA LEU A 5 -8.85 -4.87 -10.44
C LEU A 5 -9.02 -5.52 -9.06
N TRP A 6 -10.26 -5.57 -8.56
CA TRP A 6 -10.62 -6.22 -7.31
C TRP A 6 -11.85 -7.09 -7.52
N SER A 7 -11.87 -8.26 -6.89
CA SER A 7 -13.01 -9.16 -6.86
C SER A 7 -13.36 -9.48 -5.41
N GLY A 8 -14.58 -9.16 -5.00
CA GLY A 8 -15.09 -9.45 -3.66
C GLY A 8 -15.48 -10.92 -3.44
N PRO A 9 -15.79 -11.29 -2.18
CA PRO A 9 -16.32 -12.60 -1.85
C PRO A 9 -17.65 -12.82 -2.55
N ARG A 10 -17.87 -14.04 -3.03
CA ARG A 10 -19.13 -14.46 -3.65
C ARG A 10 -20.08 -15.10 -2.63
N ASP A 11 -19.51 -15.68 -1.58
CA ASP A 11 -20.25 -16.41 -0.55
C ASP A 11 -19.80 -16.02 0.86
N VAL A 12 -20.69 -16.27 1.83
CA VAL A 12 -20.41 -16.02 3.25
C VAL A 12 -19.33 -16.98 3.74
N GLY A 13 -18.26 -16.44 4.33
CA GLY A 13 -17.11 -17.20 4.80
C GLY A 13 -15.91 -17.18 3.85
N GLU A 14 -16.06 -16.62 2.65
CA GLU A 14 -14.91 -16.34 1.78
C GLU A 14 -14.05 -15.17 2.30
N PRO A 15 -12.75 -15.14 1.97
CA PRO A 15 -11.89 -13.97 2.22
C PRO A 15 -12.53 -12.70 1.64
N VAL A 16 -12.24 -11.54 2.26
CA VAL A 16 -12.80 -10.21 1.93
C VAL A 16 -12.58 -9.71 0.49
N GLY A 17 -12.04 -10.55 -0.39
CA GLY A 17 -11.76 -10.29 -1.79
C GLY A 17 -10.28 -10.43 -2.11
N ARG A 18 -9.94 -10.36 -3.40
CA ARG A 18 -8.56 -10.36 -3.89
C ARG A 18 -8.37 -9.31 -4.96
N PHE A 19 -7.19 -8.71 -4.96
CA PHE A 19 -6.75 -7.87 -6.06
C PHE A 19 -6.20 -8.74 -7.20
N ASP A 20 -6.18 -8.17 -8.40
CA ASP A 20 -5.39 -8.74 -9.49
C ASP A 20 -3.90 -8.72 -9.13
N ALA A 21 -3.17 -9.79 -9.45
CA ALA A 21 -1.76 -9.93 -9.08
C ALA A 21 -0.85 -8.88 -9.75
N GLY A 22 -1.26 -8.30 -10.89
CA GLY A 22 -0.60 -7.14 -11.47
C GLY A 22 -0.76 -5.91 -10.58
N PHE A 23 -1.99 -5.65 -10.15
CA PHE A 23 -2.33 -4.52 -9.29
C PHE A 23 -1.70 -4.62 -7.89
N GLU A 24 -1.59 -5.81 -7.32
CA GLU A 24 -0.94 -6.01 -6.02
C GLU A 24 0.52 -5.52 -6.00
N ARG A 25 1.26 -5.68 -7.10
CA ARG A 25 2.63 -5.17 -7.21
C ARG A 25 2.68 -3.65 -7.26
N GLU A 26 1.64 -3.02 -7.78
CA GLU A 26 1.52 -1.56 -7.85
C GLU A 26 1.07 -0.94 -6.52
N LEU A 27 0.51 -1.73 -5.59
CA LEU A 27 0.05 -1.23 -4.27
C LEU A 27 1.16 -0.57 -3.46
N ILE A 28 2.43 -0.90 -3.73
CA ILE A 28 3.56 -0.19 -3.12
C ILE A 28 3.44 1.30 -3.37
N ILE A 29 3.05 1.74 -4.57
CA ILE A 29 2.94 3.16 -4.91
C ILE A 29 1.78 3.83 -4.16
N TRP A 30 0.72 3.07 -3.88
CA TRP A 30 -0.49 3.59 -3.25
C TRP A 30 -0.37 3.76 -1.72
N ARG A 31 0.50 3.00 -1.05
CA ARG A 31 0.65 3.06 0.42
C ARG A 31 0.96 4.46 0.95
N PRO A 32 1.97 5.20 0.45
CA PRO A 32 2.28 6.55 0.96
C PRO A 32 1.17 7.56 0.64
N ILE A 33 0.44 7.35 -0.45
CA ILE A 33 -0.70 8.19 -0.86
C ILE A 33 -1.88 7.98 0.10
N LEU A 34 -2.24 6.72 0.36
CA LEU A 34 -3.33 6.36 1.26
C LEU A 34 -3.04 6.75 2.71
N ALA A 35 -1.77 6.66 3.13
CA ALA A 35 -1.31 7.14 4.43
C ALA A 35 -1.17 8.68 4.51
N ARG A 36 -1.50 9.41 3.43
CA ARG A 36 -1.45 10.87 3.33
C ARG A 36 -0.05 11.49 3.49
N HIS A 37 1.01 10.70 3.28
CA HIS A 37 2.38 11.22 3.20
C HIS A 37 2.66 11.92 1.87
N VAL A 38 1.94 11.54 0.81
CA VAL A 38 2.02 12.14 -0.52
C VAL A 38 0.61 12.39 -1.04
N SER A 39 0.36 13.54 -1.67
CA SER A 39 -0.91 13.78 -2.36
C SER A 39 -0.89 13.18 -3.76
N LEU A 40 -2.02 12.62 -4.20
CA LEU A 40 -2.15 12.12 -5.58
C LEU A 40 -1.88 13.22 -6.62
N ASP A 41 -2.24 14.47 -6.31
CA ASP A 41 -1.99 15.59 -7.22
C ASP A 41 -0.51 15.92 -7.37
N ALA A 42 0.30 15.80 -6.30
CA ALA A 42 1.74 15.99 -6.39
C ALA A 42 2.40 14.93 -7.30
N VAL A 43 1.95 13.67 -7.22
CA VAL A 43 2.40 12.61 -8.12
C VAL A 43 1.99 12.93 -9.57
N LYS A 44 0.73 13.34 -9.78
CA LYS A 44 0.23 13.67 -11.14
C LYS A 44 0.92 14.88 -11.77
N ARG A 45 1.37 15.85 -10.97
CA ARG A 45 2.13 17.01 -11.44
C ARG A 45 3.61 16.71 -11.65
N GLY A 46 4.11 15.56 -11.20
CA GLY A 46 5.52 15.20 -11.26
C GLY A 46 6.37 15.87 -10.16
N ASP A 47 5.74 16.47 -9.15
CA ASP A 47 6.43 17.06 -8.00
C ASP A 47 7.08 15.98 -7.11
N VAL A 48 6.58 14.74 -7.21
CA VAL A 48 7.08 13.55 -6.52
C VAL A 48 7.29 12.46 -7.55
N ASP A 49 8.51 11.94 -7.62
CA ASP A 49 8.85 10.86 -8.52
C ASP A 49 8.66 9.46 -7.89
N LEU A 50 8.84 8.42 -8.70
CA LEU A 50 8.71 7.04 -8.23
C LEU A 50 9.74 6.70 -7.13
N LEU A 51 10.96 7.24 -7.23
CA LEU A 51 12.02 6.94 -6.28
C LEU A 51 11.70 7.51 -4.89
N ASP A 52 11.09 8.68 -4.83
CA ASP A 52 10.63 9.29 -3.59
C ASP A 52 9.51 8.49 -2.93
N ILE A 53 8.56 7.99 -3.72
CA ILE A 53 7.50 7.09 -3.22
C ILE A 53 8.09 5.79 -2.67
N LEU A 54 9.09 5.21 -3.34
CA LEU A 54 9.76 3.98 -2.88
C LEU A 54 10.54 4.21 -1.57
N LYS A 55 11.24 5.34 -1.44
CA LYS A 55 11.92 5.72 -0.19
C LYS A 55 10.94 5.87 0.97
N LEU A 56 9.80 6.54 0.73
CA LEU A 56 8.76 6.71 1.74
C LEU A 56 8.19 5.37 2.21
N ASN A 57 7.93 4.42 1.30
CA ASN A 57 7.52 3.08 1.70
C ASN A 57 8.54 2.39 2.58
N ALA A 58 9.82 2.44 2.20
CA ALA A 58 10.88 1.80 2.98
C ALA A 58 10.97 2.40 4.40
N LEU A 59 10.78 3.72 4.54
CA LEU A 59 10.72 4.38 5.85
C LEU A 59 9.51 3.91 6.66
N MET A 60 8.33 3.77 6.04
CA MET A 60 7.13 3.26 6.70
C MET A 60 7.32 1.81 7.15
N ASP A 61 7.95 0.96 6.33
CA ASP A 61 8.27 -0.43 6.69
C ASP A 61 9.22 -0.48 7.90
N ALA A 62 10.25 0.36 7.89
CA ALA A 62 11.20 0.45 9.00
C ALA A 62 10.52 0.89 10.31
N GLN A 63 9.61 1.87 10.25
CA GLN A 63 8.85 2.32 11.42
C GLN A 63 7.93 1.21 11.96
N GLN A 64 7.22 0.50 11.09
CA GLN A 64 6.35 -0.61 11.48
C GLN A 64 7.15 -1.75 12.11
N ALA A 65 8.30 -2.11 11.53
CA ALA A 65 9.18 -3.12 12.08
C ALA A 65 9.74 -2.72 13.45
N ALA A 66 10.13 -1.46 13.61
CA ALA A 66 10.61 -0.92 14.89
C ALA A 66 9.51 -0.96 15.97
N GLN A 67 8.28 -0.57 15.62
CA GLN A 67 7.15 -0.61 16.55
C GLN A 67 6.83 -2.05 16.97
N ALA A 68 6.76 -2.99 16.01
CA ALA A 68 6.51 -4.39 16.31
C ALA A 68 7.60 -5.00 17.21
N ALA A 69 8.87 -4.64 17.00
CA ALA A 69 9.97 -5.08 17.85
C ALA A 69 9.86 -4.52 19.28
N ALA A 70 9.45 -3.25 19.43
CA ALA A 70 9.22 -2.63 20.73
C ALA A 70 8.05 -3.30 21.48
N ASP A 71 6.93 -3.53 20.80
CA ASP A 71 5.75 -4.18 21.40
C ASP A 71 6.04 -5.61 21.88
N ASN A 72 6.85 -6.35 21.11
CA ASN A 72 7.29 -7.69 21.51
C ASN A 72 8.22 -7.70 22.72
N LYS A 73 9.02 -6.64 22.92
CA LYS A 73 9.91 -6.50 24.09
C LYS A 73 9.15 -6.10 25.35
N ALA A 74 7.97 -5.49 25.21
CA ALA A 74 7.12 -5.05 26.32
C ALA A 74 6.14 -6.14 26.82
N ARG A 75 6.03 -7.28 26.12
CA ARG A 75 5.30 -8.47 26.54
C ARG A 75 6.20 -9.45 27.29
#